data_AF-A0A835SV64-F1
#
_entry.id   AF-A0A835SV64-F1
#
_cell.length_a   1.000
_cell.length_b   1.000
_cell.length_c   1.000
_cell.angle_alpha   90.00
_cell.angle_beta   90.00
_cell.angle_gamma   90.00
#
_symmetry.space_group_name_H-M   'P 1'
#
loop_
_entity.id
_entity.type
_entity.pdbx_description
1 polymer ?
#
loop_
_entity_poly.entity_id
_entity_poly.type
_entity_poly.pdbx_seq_one_letter_code
_entity_poly.pdbx_strand_id
1 'polypeptide(L)'
;MASAATPPASFNLPASSLQQEPGGGSSGGGLAGLAYSLLRLPAGIAQALLSPGSGEGLLGLLPGWVRQLLPGWDPDRDMPDMFGKVVMVTGANSGIGFQVTRLLARNNAHVVMVVRDEDKGRKAAEDIRRDLPHARLTLLQADLASLASVKRLADEFLATGSPLHVLINNAGVLAPGPFAATGDGFETTLATNYYGPLYLTLLLLPRLAASAPARVVNVASFGEAFGRVHWGDLSSGPPS
;
A
#
# COMPACT_ATOMS: atom_id res chain seq x y z
N MET A 1 29.01 -18.73 26.58
CA MET A 1 28.07 -19.51 27.42
C MET A 1 26.87 -18.62 27.71
N ALA A 2 25.82 -18.71 26.90
CA ALA A 2 24.62 -17.89 27.03
C ALA A 2 23.63 -18.62 27.94
N SER A 3 23.32 -18.02 29.09
CA SER A 3 22.34 -18.49 30.06
C SER A 3 20.95 -18.03 29.61
N ALA A 4 20.04 -18.98 29.39
CA ALA A 4 18.65 -18.75 29.04
C ALA A 4 17.84 -18.50 30.33
N ALA A 5 17.22 -17.33 30.42
CA ALA A 5 16.30 -16.99 31.51
C ALA A 5 14.93 -17.64 31.27
N THR A 6 14.45 -18.35 32.28
CA THR A 6 13.15 -19.02 32.35
C THR A 6 12.01 -18.01 32.56
N PRO A 7 10.82 -18.16 31.94
CA PRO A 7 9.66 -17.33 32.24
C PRO A 7 9.00 -17.72 33.57
N PRO A 8 8.49 -16.76 34.38
CA PRO A 8 7.84 -17.06 35.65
C PRO A 8 6.36 -17.50 35.50
N ALA A 9 5.89 -18.05 36.61
CA ALA A 9 4.70 -18.88 36.80
C ALA A 9 3.35 -18.25 36.41
N SER A 10 2.47 -19.15 35.96
CA SER A 10 1.03 -19.03 35.79
C SER A 10 0.31 -18.32 36.96
N PHE A 11 -0.45 -17.27 36.62
CA PHE A 11 -1.41 -16.65 37.53
C PHE A 11 -2.69 -17.50 37.57
N ASN A 12 -2.86 -18.27 38.64
CA ASN A 12 -4.08 -19.01 38.97
C ASN A 12 -5.16 -18.06 39.49
N LEU A 13 -6.33 -18.04 38.86
CA LEU A 13 -7.55 -17.47 39.45
C LEU A 13 -8.35 -18.58 40.15
N PRO A 14 -8.87 -18.35 41.37
CA PRO A 14 -9.58 -19.36 42.15
C PRO A 14 -10.94 -19.70 41.52
N ALA A 15 -11.19 -21.00 41.36
CA ALA A 15 -12.47 -21.56 40.98
C ALA A 15 -13.43 -21.54 42.19
N SER A 16 -14.11 -20.41 42.41
CA SER A 16 -15.24 -20.37 43.35
C SER A 16 -16.06 -19.09 43.17
N SER A 17 -16.93 -19.06 42.16
CA SER A 17 -18.20 -18.32 42.18
C SER A 17 -18.99 -18.60 40.91
N LEU A 18 -19.23 -19.89 40.64
CA LEU A 18 -20.35 -20.33 39.82
C LEU A 18 -21.48 -20.67 40.79
N GLN A 19 -22.42 -19.75 40.98
CA GLN A 19 -23.83 -20.02 41.29
C GLN A 19 -24.53 -18.70 41.59
N GLN A 20 -25.25 -18.18 40.59
CA GLN A 20 -26.62 -17.68 40.72
C GLN A 20 -27.13 -17.32 39.32
N GLU A 21 -27.87 -18.26 38.74
CA GLU A 21 -28.82 -17.99 37.66
C GLU A 21 -30.02 -17.22 38.24
N PRO A 22 -30.62 -16.30 37.47
CA PRO A 22 -32.06 -16.27 37.41
C PRO A 22 -32.55 -16.48 35.98
N GLY A 23 -33.17 -17.65 35.80
CA GLY A 23 -34.36 -17.91 35.03
C GLY A 23 -34.77 -16.94 33.91
N GLY A 24 -34.79 -17.48 32.70
CA GLY A 24 -36.00 -17.44 31.87
C GLY A 24 -36.06 -16.36 30.79
N GLY A 25 -35.86 -16.82 29.54
CA GLY A 25 -36.70 -16.37 28.43
C GLY A 25 -36.04 -15.51 27.35
N SER A 26 -36.11 -16.05 26.13
CA SER A 26 -36.02 -15.38 24.83
C SER A 26 -34.63 -15.07 24.24
N SER A 27 -34.30 -15.86 23.22
CA SER A 27 -33.66 -15.44 21.95
C SER A 27 -32.99 -14.06 21.92
N GLY A 28 -31.67 -14.04 22.07
CA GLY A 28 -30.84 -12.88 21.76
C GLY A 28 -29.39 -13.30 21.62
N GLY A 29 -28.98 -13.68 20.41
CA GLY A 29 -27.57 -13.88 20.05
C GLY A 29 -26.83 -12.54 20.13
N GLY A 30 -26.44 -12.15 21.34
CA GLY A 30 -25.74 -10.90 21.62
C GLY A 30 -24.27 -10.95 21.24
N LEU A 31 -23.72 -9.79 20.87
CA LEU A 31 -22.34 -9.53 20.47
C LEU A 31 -21.26 -10.16 21.37
N ALA A 32 -21.56 -10.39 22.66
CA ALA A 32 -20.68 -11.09 23.59
C ALA A 32 -20.42 -12.55 23.18
N GLY A 33 -21.41 -13.23 22.58
CA GLY A 33 -21.27 -14.60 22.09
C GLY A 33 -20.29 -14.72 20.92
N LEU A 34 -20.32 -13.76 19.99
CA LEU A 34 -19.41 -13.73 18.83
C LEU A 34 -17.97 -13.43 19.22
N ALA A 35 -17.75 -12.49 20.14
CA ALA A 35 -16.41 -12.20 20.68
C ALA A 35 -15.83 -13.41 21.42
N TYR A 36 -16.67 -14.13 22.17
CA TYR A 36 -16.28 -15.35 22.88
C TYR A 36 -15.98 -16.53 21.95
N SER A 37 -16.66 -16.62 20.80
CA SER A 37 -16.39 -17.62 19.76
C SER A 37 -15.05 -17.41 19.05
N LEU A 38 -14.64 -16.15 18.82
CA LEU A 38 -13.35 -15.83 18.20
C LEU A 38 -12.15 -16.17 19.10
N LEU A 39 -12.31 -16.03 20.42
CA LEU A 39 -11.30 -16.39 21.42
C LEU A 39 -11.09 -17.92 21.58
N ARG A 40 -11.98 -18.74 21.02
CA ARG A 40 -11.89 -20.22 21.04
C ARG A 40 -11.29 -20.84 19.79
N LEU A 41 -10.84 -20.02 18.83
CA LEU A 41 -10.19 -20.55 17.63
C LEU A 41 -8.85 -21.23 17.99
N PRO A 42 -8.53 -22.38 17.37
CA PRO A 42 -7.23 -23.03 17.53
C PRO A 42 -6.08 -22.04 17.29
N ALA A 43 -5.00 -22.14 18.06
CA ALA A 43 -3.89 -21.18 18.04
C ALA A 43 -3.31 -20.90 16.63
N GLY A 44 -3.35 -21.89 15.72
CA GLY A 44 -2.91 -21.72 14.33
C GLY A 44 -3.82 -20.81 13.48
N ILE A 45 -5.12 -20.72 13.79
CA ILE A 45 -6.06 -19.82 13.12
C ILE A 45 -5.89 -18.39 13.66
N ALA A 46 -5.69 -18.23 14.98
CA ALA A 46 -5.35 -16.94 15.58
C ALA A 46 -4.03 -16.35 15.04
N GLN A 47 -3.05 -17.20 14.73
CA GLN A 47 -1.77 -16.78 14.17
C GLN A 47 -1.86 -16.41 12.68
N ALA A 48 -2.72 -17.07 11.90
CA ALA A 48 -3.04 -16.66 10.52
C ALA A 48 -3.84 -15.34 10.46
N LEU A 49 -4.64 -15.05 11.50
CA LEU A 49 -5.38 -13.79 11.67
C LEU A 49 -4.47 -12.58 11.94
N LEU A 50 -3.23 -12.81 12.37
CA LEU A 50 -2.27 -11.78 12.78
C LEU A 50 -1.04 -11.70 11.84
N SER A 51 -1.03 -12.45 10.73
CA SER A 51 0.11 -12.46 9.81
C SER A 51 0.14 -11.21 8.91
N PRO A 52 1.24 -10.44 8.83
CA PRO A 52 1.31 -9.14 8.14
C PRO A 52 1.35 -9.20 6.60
N GLY A 53 0.86 -10.29 5.99
CA GLY A 53 1.12 -10.63 4.59
C GLY A 53 0.16 -10.02 3.57
N SER A 54 -1.04 -9.59 3.97
CA SER A 54 -2.12 -9.31 3.01
C SER A 54 -2.90 -8.01 3.23
N GLY A 55 -2.31 -6.99 3.87
CA GLY A 55 -2.82 -5.59 3.87
C GLY A 55 -4.14 -5.32 4.61
N GLU A 56 -5.12 -6.21 4.52
CA GLU A 56 -6.36 -6.30 5.28
C GLU A 56 -6.71 -7.80 5.37
N GLY A 57 -6.21 -8.52 6.39
CA GLY A 57 -6.60 -9.93 6.60
C GLY A 57 -8.10 -10.09 6.89
N LEU A 58 -8.48 -11.03 7.75
CA LEU A 58 -9.89 -11.23 8.13
C LEU A 58 -10.57 -9.99 8.77
N LEU A 59 -9.79 -8.96 9.14
CA LEU A 59 -10.28 -7.62 9.52
C LEU A 59 -11.16 -6.98 8.43
N GLY A 60 -10.87 -7.29 7.16
CA GLY A 60 -11.68 -6.92 6.00
C GLY A 60 -13.09 -7.52 5.97
N LEU A 61 -13.41 -8.47 6.87
CA LEU A 61 -14.76 -9.01 7.05
C LEU A 61 -15.52 -8.38 8.22
N LEU A 62 -14.85 -7.58 9.05
CA LEU A 62 -15.51 -6.91 10.17
C LEU A 62 -16.37 -5.76 9.66
N PRO A 63 -17.56 -5.53 10.25
CA PRO A 63 -18.34 -4.32 10.03
C PRO A 63 -17.48 -3.07 10.29
N GLY A 64 -17.65 -2.01 9.49
CA GLY A 64 -16.79 -0.83 9.54
C GLY A 64 -16.69 -0.18 10.92
N TRP A 65 -17.79 -0.21 11.70
CA TRP A 65 -17.80 0.28 13.09
C TRP A 65 -16.92 -0.56 14.03
N VAL A 66 -16.76 -1.86 13.79
CA VAL A 66 -15.88 -2.73 14.57
C VAL A 66 -14.41 -2.45 14.24
N ARG A 67 -14.09 -2.15 12.97
CA ARG A 67 -12.72 -1.79 12.57
C ARG A 67 -12.26 -0.49 13.23
N GLN A 68 -13.17 0.48 13.41
CA GLN A 68 -12.89 1.75 14.08
C GLN A 68 -12.58 1.59 15.57
N LEU A 69 -12.95 0.47 16.19
CA LEU A 69 -12.66 0.18 17.60
C LEU A 69 -11.33 -0.57 17.80
N LEU A 70 -10.72 -1.07 16.73
CA LEU A 70 -9.40 -1.69 16.81
C LEU A 70 -8.33 -0.59 16.92
N PRO A 71 -7.21 -0.85 17.62
CA PRO A 71 -6.06 0.06 17.58
C PRO A 71 -5.65 0.22 16.12
N GLY A 72 -5.87 1.42 15.57
CA GLY A 72 -5.49 1.72 14.19
C GLY A 72 -3.98 1.59 14.01
N TRP A 73 -3.58 1.40 12.75
CA TRP A 73 -2.19 1.54 12.37
C TRP A 73 -1.77 2.99 12.57
N ASP A 74 -0.72 3.20 13.36
CA ASP A 74 -0.13 4.50 13.62
C ASP A 74 1.24 4.57 12.93
N PRO A 75 1.45 5.46 11.95
CA PRO A 75 2.72 5.57 11.24
C PRO A 75 3.92 5.85 12.15
N ASP A 76 3.71 6.48 13.30
CA ASP A 76 4.80 6.84 14.21
C ASP A 76 5.17 5.69 15.16
N ARG A 77 4.25 4.74 15.38
CA ARG A 77 4.45 3.56 16.23
C ARG A 77 4.79 2.30 15.43
N ASP A 78 4.11 2.12 14.29
CA ASP A 78 4.01 0.82 13.61
C ASP A 78 4.81 0.75 12.31
N MET A 79 5.30 1.89 11.79
CA MET A 79 6.15 1.89 10.59
C MET A 79 7.56 1.37 10.95
N PRO A 80 8.06 0.31 10.29
CA PRO A 80 9.40 -0.19 10.56
C PRO A 80 10.48 0.72 9.96
N ASP A 81 11.70 0.60 10.47
CA ASP A 81 12.87 1.20 9.83
C ASP A 81 13.09 0.60 8.44
N MET A 82 13.24 1.47 7.45
CA MET A 82 13.41 1.14 6.04
C MET A 82 14.83 1.42 5.55
N PHE A 83 15.81 1.54 6.46
CA PHE A 83 17.21 1.69 6.10
C PHE A 83 17.66 0.60 5.12
N GLY A 84 18.36 1.03 4.06
CA GLY A 84 18.83 0.16 2.99
C GLY A 84 17.74 -0.30 2.01
N LYS A 85 16.47 0.07 2.23
CA LYS A 85 15.39 -0.16 1.27
C LYS A 85 15.32 0.99 0.26
N VAL A 86 15.10 0.60 -0.99
CA VAL A 86 14.90 1.49 -2.13
C VAL A 86 13.46 1.34 -2.57
N VAL A 87 12.72 2.45 -2.53
CA VAL A 87 11.28 2.49 -2.79
C VAL A 87 11.01 3.47 -3.92
N MET A 88 10.40 3.01 -5.01
CA MET A 88 9.96 3.86 -6.10
C MET A 88 8.49 4.23 -5.91
N VAL A 89 8.18 5.53 -5.97
CA VAL A 89 6.81 6.04 -5.81
C VAL A 89 6.45 6.87 -7.04
N THR A 90 5.39 6.49 -7.75
CA THR A 90 4.86 7.30 -8.86
C THR A 90 3.89 8.35 -8.35
N GLY A 91 3.89 9.54 -8.96
CA GLY A 91 3.06 10.66 -8.49
C GLY A 91 3.52 11.20 -7.13
N ALA A 92 4.83 11.13 -6.87
CA ALA A 92 5.43 11.39 -5.55
C ALA A 92 5.43 12.88 -5.10
N ASN A 93 5.00 13.81 -5.96
CA ASN A 93 5.09 15.25 -5.71
C ASN A 93 3.83 15.87 -5.09
N SER A 94 2.73 15.13 -4.96
CA SER A 94 1.48 15.68 -4.40
C SER A 94 0.60 14.62 -3.74
N GLY A 95 -0.41 15.07 -3.00
CA GLY A 95 -1.45 14.22 -2.43
C GLY A 95 -0.90 13.05 -1.60
N ILE A 96 -1.46 11.86 -1.84
CA ILE A 96 -1.06 10.62 -1.15
C ILE A 96 0.40 10.29 -1.43
N GLY A 97 0.85 10.40 -2.69
CA GLY A 97 2.23 10.09 -3.08
C GLY A 97 3.27 10.94 -2.36
N PHE A 98 2.99 12.22 -2.14
CA PHE A 98 3.86 13.10 -1.34
C PHE A 98 3.95 12.65 0.12
N GLN A 99 2.81 12.37 0.76
CA GLN A 99 2.81 11.94 2.16
C GLN A 99 3.48 10.57 2.34
N VAL A 100 3.25 9.64 1.41
CA VAL A 100 3.94 8.34 1.37
C VAL A 100 5.45 8.53 1.23
N THR A 101 5.89 9.40 0.31
CA THR A 101 7.31 9.71 0.13
C THR A 101 7.93 10.28 1.40
N ARG A 102 7.26 11.25 2.05
CA ARG A 102 7.71 11.87 3.29
C ARG A 102 7.81 10.85 4.43
N LEU A 103 6.81 9.99 4.58
CA LEU A 103 6.81 8.97 5.64
C LEU A 103 7.89 7.91 5.42
N LEU A 104 8.09 7.44 4.19
CA LEU A 104 9.17 6.50 3.85
C LEU A 104 10.55 7.12 4.10
N ALA A 105 10.74 8.38 3.70
CA ALA A 105 11.99 9.11 3.94
C ALA A 105 12.26 9.34 5.43
N ARG A 106 11.24 9.66 6.22
CA ARG A 106 11.33 9.77 7.69
C ARG A 106 11.80 8.46 8.33
N ASN A 107 11.47 7.33 7.73
CA ASN A 107 11.87 5.99 8.17
C ASN A 107 13.10 5.45 7.41
N ASN A 108 14.02 6.33 6.97
CA ASN A 108 15.32 6.00 6.38
C ASN A 108 15.31 5.25 5.03
N ALA A 109 14.17 5.16 4.35
CA ALA A 109 14.14 4.63 2.99
C ALA A 109 14.88 5.58 2.03
N HIS A 110 15.52 5.01 1.01
CA HIS A 110 15.86 5.75 -0.20
C HIS A 110 14.64 5.77 -1.10
N VAL A 111 14.04 6.95 -1.29
CA VAL A 111 12.84 7.10 -2.12
C VAL A 111 13.20 7.62 -3.51
N VAL A 112 12.83 6.87 -4.53
CA VAL A 112 12.87 7.29 -5.93
C VAL A 112 11.52 7.90 -6.28
N MET A 113 11.49 9.23 -6.34
CA MET A 113 10.33 10.04 -6.65
C MET A 113 10.14 10.09 -8.16
N VAL A 114 9.11 9.42 -8.67
CA VAL A 114 8.74 9.51 -10.09
C VAL A 114 7.65 10.57 -10.25
N VAL A 115 7.94 11.59 -11.06
CA VAL A 115 7.06 12.75 -11.26
C VAL A 115 6.91 13.06 -12.74
N ARG A 116 5.76 13.63 -13.13
CA ARG A 116 5.57 14.12 -14.52
C ARG A 116 6.22 15.49 -14.75
N ASP A 117 6.05 16.37 -13.76
CA ASP A 117 6.53 17.75 -13.75
C ASP A 117 7.73 17.83 -12.82
N GLU A 118 8.91 18.03 -13.41
CA GLU A 118 10.18 17.98 -12.69
C GLU A 118 10.34 19.14 -11.70
N ASP A 119 9.83 20.34 -12.02
CA ASP A 119 9.88 21.50 -11.13
C ASP A 119 9.05 21.27 -9.86
N LYS A 120 7.82 20.75 -10.02
CA LYS A 120 7.01 20.35 -8.86
C LYS A 120 7.65 19.23 -8.07
N GLY A 121 8.33 18.31 -8.74
CA GLY A 121 9.11 17.25 -8.09
C GLY A 121 10.27 17.78 -7.26
N ARG A 122 11.08 18.69 -7.82
CA ARG A 122 12.18 19.36 -7.10
C ARG A 122 11.67 20.09 -5.86
N LYS A 123 10.61 20.89 -6.02
CA LYS A 123 9.98 21.61 -4.90
C LYS A 123 9.51 20.65 -3.80
N ALA A 124 8.84 19.55 -4.16
CA ALA A 124 8.41 18.54 -3.20
C ALA A 124 9.60 17.89 -2.47
N ALA A 125 10.69 17.57 -3.17
CA ALA A 125 11.89 17.02 -2.56
C ALA A 125 12.58 18.02 -1.62
N GLU A 126 12.61 19.30 -1.96
CA GLU A 126 13.11 20.38 -1.10
C GLU A 126 12.26 20.55 0.16
N ASP A 127 10.93 20.55 0.03
CA ASP A 127 10.00 20.62 1.15
C ASP A 127 10.22 19.46 2.13
N ILE A 128 10.43 18.23 1.62
CA ILE A 128 10.74 17.07 2.45
C ILE A 128 12.11 17.23 3.12
N ARG A 129 13.14 17.66 2.38
CA ARG A 129 14.50 17.81 2.95
C ARG A 129 14.61 18.94 3.97
N ARG A 130 13.77 19.96 3.87
CA ARG A 130 13.68 21.02 4.90
C ARG A 130 13.27 20.45 6.25
N ASP A 131 12.30 19.54 6.26
CA ASP A 131 11.84 18.87 7.48
C ASP A 131 12.76 17.70 7.87
N LEU A 132 13.37 17.04 6.89
CA LEU A 132 14.16 15.81 7.03
C LEU A 132 15.51 15.96 6.29
N PRO A 133 16.52 16.64 6.88
CA PRO A 133 17.79 16.93 6.19
C PRO A 133 18.58 15.68 5.73
N HIS A 134 18.32 14.53 6.35
CA HIS A 134 18.95 13.25 6.02
C HIS A 134 18.19 12.43 4.96
N ALA A 135 17.06 12.92 4.45
CA ALA A 135 16.22 12.21 3.51
C ALA A 135 16.98 11.89 2.19
N ARG A 136 17.05 10.60 1.86
CA ARG A 136 17.64 10.11 0.61
C ARG A 136 16.57 10.06 -0.47
N LEU A 137 16.56 11.08 -1.32
CA LEU A 137 15.57 11.23 -2.40
C LEU A 137 16.29 11.30 -3.75
N THR A 138 15.84 10.51 -4.72
CA THR A 138 16.21 10.60 -6.14
C THR A 138 14.98 10.99 -6.93
N LEU A 139 15.10 11.98 -7.81
CA LEU A 139 14.01 12.40 -8.68
C LEU A 139 14.20 11.79 -10.06
N LEU A 140 13.16 11.16 -10.61
CA LEU A 140 13.10 10.69 -12.00
C LEU A 140 11.84 11.23 -12.67
N GLN A 141 11.95 11.62 -13.94
CA GLN A 141 10.84 12.18 -14.69
C GLN A 141 10.18 11.10 -15.57
N ALA A 142 8.85 10.99 -15.48
CA ALA A 142 8.09 10.16 -16.41
C ALA A 142 6.65 10.63 -16.57
N ASP A 143 6.15 10.57 -17.80
CA ASP A 143 4.72 10.61 -18.10
C ASP A 143 4.18 9.18 -18.25
N LEU A 144 3.35 8.73 -17.31
CA LEU A 144 2.78 7.38 -17.35
C LEU A 144 1.75 7.20 -18.47
N ALA A 145 1.27 8.28 -19.10
CA ALA A 145 0.41 8.23 -20.27
C ALA A 145 1.18 7.85 -21.57
N SER A 146 2.52 7.79 -21.53
CA SER A 146 3.38 7.44 -22.66
C SER A 146 4.23 6.21 -22.37
N LEU A 147 4.03 5.12 -23.11
CA LEU A 147 4.80 3.88 -22.92
C LEU A 147 6.29 4.10 -23.22
N ALA A 148 6.62 4.94 -24.19
CA ALA A 148 8.00 5.32 -24.46
C ALA A 148 8.64 6.05 -23.26
N SER A 149 7.89 6.91 -22.57
CA SER A 149 8.36 7.57 -21.35
C SER A 149 8.54 6.57 -20.20
N VAL A 150 7.62 5.63 -20.02
CA VAL A 150 7.71 4.58 -19.01
C VAL A 150 8.93 3.68 -19.25
N LYS A 151 9.21 3.34 -20.51
CA LYS A 151 10.40 2.58 -20.86
C LYS A 151 11.69 3.33 -20.52
N ARG A 152 11.79 4.62 -20.86
CA ARG A 152 12.97 5.45 -20.51
C ARG A 152 13.19 5.51 -19.01
N LEU A 153 12.13 5.70 -18.23
CA LEU A 153 12.19 5.67 -16.76
C LEU A 153 12.77 4.35 -16.24
N ALA A 154 12.28 3.22 -16.75
CA ALA A 154 12.76 1.91 -16.33
C ALA A 154 14.24 1.71 -16.71
N ASP A 155 14.63 2.05 -17.94
CA ASP A 155 16.02 1.97 -18.41
C ASP A 155 16.95 2.84 -17.54
N GLU A 156 16.55 4.08 -17.25
CA GLU A 156 17.30 5.02 -16.41
C GLU A 156 17.49 4.50 -14.99
N PHE A 157 16.42 3.99 -14.36
CA PHE A 157 16.52 3.39 -13.04
C PHE A 157 17.39 2.13 -13.03
N LEU A 158 17.21 1.24 -14.02
CA LEU A 158 17.98 0.00 -14.12
C LEU A 158 19.48 0.26 -14.31
N ALA A 159 19.84 1.30 -15.06
CA ALA A 159 21.23 1.74 -15.30
C ALA A 159 21.95 2.17 -14.02
N THR A 160 21.22 2.59 -12.97
CA THR A 160 21.84 2.91 -11.67
C THR A 160 22.41 1.70 -10.95
N GLY A 161 22.01 0.48 -11.33
CA GLY A 161 22.35 -0.75 -10.60
C GLY A 161 21.70 -0.88 -9.22
N SER A 162 20.87 0.08 -8.80
CA SER A 162 20.23 0.08 -7.47
C SER A 162 19.23 -1.06 -7.31
N PRO A 163 19.12 -1.69 -6.13
CA PRO A 163 18.03 -2.63 -5.86
C PRO A 163 16.68 -1.91 -5.90
N LEU A 164 15.58 -2.65 -6.08
CA LEU A 164 14.22 -2.12 -5.97
C LEU A 164 13.41 -3.02 -5.05
N HIS A 165 13.12 -2.53 -3.85
CA HIS A 165 12.44 -3.33 -2.82
C HIS A 165 10.94 -3.09 -2.81
N VAL A 166 10.49 -1.88 -3.14
CA VAL A 166 9.06 -1.57 -3.20
C VAL A 166 8.79 -0.68 -4.41
N LEU A 167 7.80 -1.06 -5.22
CA LEU A 167 7.22 -0.21 -6.25
C LEU A 167 5.81 0.20 -5.82
N ILE A 168 5.56 1.49 -5.70
CA ILE A 168 4.25 2.05 -5.38
C ILE A 168 3.71 2.77 -6.61
N ASN A 169 2.81 2.09 -7.31
CA ASN A 169 2.04 2.62 -8.42
C ASN A 169 0.91 3.50 -7.85
N ASN A 170 1.23 4.77 -7.56
CA ASN A 170 0.34 5.75 -6.95
C ASN A 170 -0.15 6.84 -7.91
N ALA A 171 0.61 7.14 -8.96
CA ALA A 171 0.19 8.12 -9.95
C ALA A 171 -1.14 7.70 -10.57
N GLY A 172 -2.10 8.62 -10.54
CA GLY A 172 -3.38 8.45 -11.19
C GLY A 172 -3.96 9.81 -11.56
N VAL A 173 -4.74 9.84 -12.62
CA VAL A 173 -5.54 10.99 -13.02
C VAL A 173 -7.01 10.61 -12.99
N LEU A 174 -7.84 11.57 -12.62
CA LEU A 174 -9.26 11.56 -12.94
C LEU A 174 -9.42 12.59 -14.06
N ALA A 175 -9.74 12.15 -15.27
CA ALA A 175 -10.01 13.03 -16.40
C ALA A 175 -11.53 13.10 -16.65
N PRO A 176 -12.30 13.90 -15.88
CA PRO A 176 -13.71 14.12 -16.16
C PRO A 176 -13.83 15.00 -17.42
N GLY A 177 -14.08 14.38 -18.57
CA GLY A 177 -14.16 15.07 -19.86
C GLY A 177 -14.56 14.12 -21.00
N PRO A 178 -14.74 14.65 -22.22
CA PRO A 178 -14.92 13.79 -23.40
C PRO A 178 -13.70 12.90 -23.59
N PHE A 179 -13.90 11.75 -24.25
CA PHE A 179 -12.83 10.80 -24.59
C PHE A 179 -11.61 11.54 -25.17
N ALA A 180 -10.43 11.28 -24.59
CA ALA A 180 -9.17 11.83 -25.04
C ALA A 180 -8.14 10.71 -25.15
N ALA A 181 -7.59 10.53 -26.36
CA ALA A 181 -6.52 9.57 -26.61
C ALA A 181 -5.14 10.19 -26.31
N THR A 182 -4.23 9.40 -25.77
CA THR A 182 -2.82 9.75 -25.65
C THR A 182 -2.13 9.67 -27.02
N GLY A 183 -0.88 10.12 -27.09
CA GLY A 183 -0.06 9.97 -28.31
C GLY A 183 0.12 8.50 -28.76
N ASP A 184 -0.08 7.55 -27.84
CA ASP A 184 -0.02 6.11 -28.11
C ASP A 184 -1.41 5.53 -28.51
N GLY A 185 -2.45 6.38 -28.59
CA GLY A 185 -3.80 6.00 -29.02
C GLY A 185 -4.71 5.45 -27.92
N PHE A 186 -4.25 5.36 -26.67
CA PHE A 186 -5.05 4.86 -25.56
C PHE A 186 -5.89 5.97 -24.91
N GLU A 187 -7.05 5.65 -24.36
CA GLU A 187 -7.76 6.60 -23.50
C GLU A 187 -6.85 7.05 -22.33
N THR A 188 -6.86 8.34 -22.04
CA THR A 188 -5.90 9.00 -21.13
C THR A 188 -5.90 8.41 -19.72
N THR A 189 -7.08 8.10 -19.18
CA THR A 189 -7.24 7.50 -17.85
C THR A 189 -6.72 6.07 -17.84
N LEU A 190 -7.05 5.25 -18.84
CA LEU A 190 -6.53 3.89 -18.99
C LEU A 190 -5.00 3.87 -19.18
N ALA A 191 -4.48 4.78 -20.00
CA ALA A 191 -3.04 4.92 -20.21
C ALA A 191 -2.32 5.20 -18.88
N THR A 192 -2.79 6.20 -18.13
CA THR A 192 -2.12 6.66 -16.91
C THR A 192 -2.32 5.73 -15.72
N ASN A 193 -3.54 5.23 -15.51
CA ASN A 193 -3.92 4.51 -14.29
C ASN A 193 -3.73 3.00 -14.41
N TYR A 194 -3.67 2.46 -15.63
CA TYR A 194 -3.58 1.02 -15.87
C TYR A 194 -2.36 0.63 -16.70
N TYR A 195 -2.27 1.06 -17.96
CA TYR A 195 -1.22 0.59 -18.87
C TYR A 195 0.18 1.03 -18.44
N GLY A 196 0.36 2.28 -18.05
CA GLY A 196 1.64 2.81 -17.57
C GLY A 196 2.17 2.05 -16.35
N PRO A 197 1.40 1.96 -15.25
CA PRO A 197 1.76 1.19 -14.06
C PRO A 197 2.03 -0.30 -14.32
N LEU A 198 1.19 -0.95 -15.13
CA LEU A 198 1.40 -2.35 -15.52
C LEU A 198 2.72 -2.51 -16.28
N TYR A 199 2.94 -1.68 -17.29
CA TYR A 199 4.13 -1.75 -18.13
C TYR A 199 5.41 -1.47 -17.33
N LEU A 200 5.40 -0.46 -16.46
CA LEU A 200 6.51 -0.17 -15.55
C LEU A 200 6.83 -1.37 -14.66
N THR A 201 5.80 -2.00 -14.09
CA THR A 201 5.95 -3.17 -13.24
C THR A 201 6.59 -4.34 -14.00
N LEU A 202 6.15 -4.60 -15.23
CA LEU A 202 6.70 -5.66 -16.08
C LEU A 202 8.17 -5.41 -16.42
N LEU A 203 8.53 -4.17 -16.76
CA LEU A 203 9.92 -3.80 -17.08
C LEU A 203 10.86 -3.93 -15.87
N LEU A 204 10.37 -3.60 -14.67
CA LEU A 204 11.15 -3.66 -13.43
C LEU A 204 11.08 -5.01 -12.73
N LEU A 205 10.26 -5.95 -13.22
CA LEU A 205 10.04 -7.25 -12.60
C LEU A 205 11.33 -8.05 -12.35
N PRO A 206 12.31 -8.12 -13.28
CA PRO A 206 13.57 -8.80 -13.02
C PRO A 206 14.36 -8.18 -11.86
N ARG A 207 14.35 -6.84 -11.73
CA ARG A 207 15.05 -6.12 -10.66
C ARG A 207 14.35 -6.30 -9.31
N LEU A 208 13.01 -6.28 -9.30
CA LEU A 208 12.20 -6.59 -8.12
C LEU A 208 12.48 -8.02 -7.63
N ALA A 209 12.52 -8.99 -8.53
CA ALA A 209 12.83 -10.38 -8.19
C ALA A 209 14.26 -10.53 -7.63
N ALA A 210 15.24 -9.87 -8.24
CA ALA A 210 16.63 -9.86 -7.76
C ALA A 210 16.79 -9.17 -6.39
N SER A 211 15.86 -8.30 -6.00
CA SER A 211 15.89 -7.53 -4.75
C SER A 211 15.02 -8.15 -3.65
N ALA A 212 14.64 -9.42 -3.79
CA ALA A 212 13.74 -10.09 -2.87
C ALA A 212 14.24 -10.05 -1.41
N PRO A 213 13.35 -9.88 -0.41
CA PRO A 213 11.89 -9.73 -0.56
C PRO A 213 11.51 -8.34 -1.10
N ALA A 214 10.66 -8.34 -2.15
CA ALA A 214 10.17 -7.13 -2.81
C ALA A 214 8.64 -7.11 -2.88
N ARG A 215 8.04 -5.92 -3.01
CA ARG A 215 6.59 -5.72 -3.07
C ARG A 215 6.20 -4.73 -4.17
N VAL A 216 5.05 -4.97 -4.78
CA VAL A 216 4.38 -4.01 -5.67
C VAL A 216 3.05 -3.62 -5.04
N VAL A 217 2.80 -2.32 -4.94
CA VAL A 217 1.57 -1.75 -4.37
C VAL A 217 0.89 -0.93 -5.45
N ASN A 218 -0.34 -1.31 -5.81
CA ASN A 218 -1.18 -0.53 -6.72
C ASN A 218 -2.19 0.26 -5.88
N VAL A 219 -2.15 1.58 -5.97
CA VAL A 219 -3.11 2.45 -5.30
C VAL A 219 -4.33 2.59 -6.19
N ALA A 220 -5.40 1.91 -5.80
CA ALA A 220 -6.71 1.99 -6.46
C ALA A 220 -7.61 3.01 -5.76
N SER A 221 -8.75 3.32 -6.38
CA SER A 221 -9.80 4.15 -5.78
C SER A 221 -11.16 3.46 -5.84
N PHE A 222 -12.02 3.75 -4.86
CA PHE A 222 -13.42 3.28 -4.85
C PHE A 222 -14.21 3.75 -6.09
N GLY A 223 -13.75 4.80 -6.78
CA GLY A 223 -14.32 5.24 -8.06
C GLY A 223 -14.26 4.17 -9.16
N GLU A 224 -13.33 3.21 -9.10
CA GLU A 224 -13.25 2.08 -10.03
C GLU A 224 -14.50 1.19 -9.96
N ALA A 225 -15.09 1.03 -8.76
CA ALA A 225 -16.28 0.19 -8.56
C ALA A 225 -17.55 0.77 -9.22
N PHE A 226 -17.55 2.06 -9.56
CA PHE A 226 -18.67 2.74 -10.22
C PHE A 226 -18.42 3.04 -11.70
N GLY A 227 -17.21 2.81 -12.20
CA GLY A 227 -16.87 2.96 -13.61
C GLY A 227 -17.43 1.80 -14.45
N ARG A 228 -18.04 2.11 -15.60
CA ARG A 228 -18.34 1.10 -16.62
C ARG A 228 -17.25 1.14 -17.68
N VAL A 229 -16.63 0.00 -17.97
CA VAL A 229 -15.68 -0.11 -19.08
C VAL A 229 -16.45 -0.07 -20.39
N HIS A 230 -16.19 0.95 -21.20
CA HIS A 230 -16.65 1.03 -22.57
C HIS A 230 -15.66 0.25 -23.45
N TRP A 231 -16.01 -1.00 -23.77
CA TRP A 231 -15.11 -1.92 -24.48
C TRP A 231 -14.65 -1.41 -25.87
N GLY A 232 -15.41 -0.50 -26.50
CA GLY A 232 -15.04 0.15 -27.76
C GLY A 232 -13.87 1.13 -27.65
N ASP A 233 -13.56 1.59 -26.43
CA ASP A 233 -12.53 2.59 -26.15
C ASP A 233 -11.16 1.95 -25.84
N LEU A 234 -11.08 0.61 -25.94
CA LEU A 234 -9.86 -0.17 -25.73
C LEU A 234 -8.95 -0.24 -26.96
N SER A 235 -9.49 0.06 -28.15
CA SER A 235 -8.73 0.11 -29.41
C SER A 235 -8.16 1.50 -29.65
N SER A 236 -7.00 1.57 -30.33
CA SER A 236 -6.22 2.80 -30.56
C SER A 236 -6.82 3.78 -31.59
N GLY A 237 -8.13 4.00 -31.61
CA GLY A 237 -8.78 4.89 -32.57
C GLY A 237 -10.06 5.51 -32.03
N PRO A 238 -10.44 6.72 -32.50
CA PRO A 238 -11.70 7.34 -32.12
C PRO A 238 -12.88 6.45 -32.55
N PRO A 239 -13.99 6.44 -31.80
CA PRO A 239 -15.21 5.75 -32.23
C PRO A 239 -15.68 6.33 -33.57
N SER A 240 -15.88 5.44 -34.55
CA SER A 240 -16.43 5.73 -35.88
C SER A 240 -17.90 6.12 -35.82
#